data_AF-A0A1Y4D2B5-F1
#
_entry.id   AF-A0A1Y4D2B5-F1
#
_cell.length_a   1.000
_cell.length_b   1.000
_cell.length_c   1.000
_cell.angle_alpha   90.00
_cell.angle_beta   90.00
_cell.angle_gamma   90.00
#
_symmetry.space_group_name_H-M   'P 1'
#
loop_
_entity.id
_entity.type
_entity.pdbx_description
1 polymer ?
#
loop_
_entity_poly.entity_id
_entity_poly.type
_entity_poly.pdbx_seq_one_letter_code
_entity_poly.pdbx_strand_id
1 'polypeptide(L)'
;MDEGDWERLVVLANDTFGGFVQRLCGTNPRLTKWDVRYCCLSRFNFRLKQIKYMIPIQYASIRRARARTKSHLAVPAASWREVENYLKSI
;
A
#
# COMPACT_ATOMS: atom_id res chain seq x y z
N MET A 1 -3.61 -13.39 6.09
CA MET A 1 -4.73 -12.87 5.27
C MET A 1 -4.83 -13.75 4.04
N ASP A 2 -6.03 -14.26 3.78
CA ASP A 2 -6.35 -14.91 2.52
C ASP A 2 -6.67 -13.88 1.43
N GLU A 3 -7.01 -14.33 0.23
CA GLU A 3 -7.34 -13.44 -0.89
C GLU A 3 -8.60 -12.60 -0.64
N GLY A 4 -9.62 -13.17 0.00
CA GLY A 4 -10.87 -12.47 0.31
C GLY A 4 -10.68 -11.33 1.31
N ASP A 5 -9.79 -11.50 2.29
CA ASP A 5 -9.40 -10.43 3.21
C ASP A 5 -8.77 -9.23 2.46
N TRP A 6 -7.97 -9.50 1.43
CA TRP A 6 -7.33 -8.45 0.63
C TRP A 6 -8.33 -7.70 -0.24
N GLU A 7 -9.29 -8.42 -0.83
CA GLU A 7 -10.37 -7.80 -1.62
C GLU A 7 -11.22 -6.90 -0.73
N ARG A 8 -11.59 -7.36 0.47
CA ARG A 8 -12.30 -6.54 1.47
C ARG A 8 -11.51 -5.31 1.88
N LEU A 9 -10.19 -5.43 2.08
CA LEU A 9 -9.34 -4.28 2.39
C LEU A 9 -9.36 -3.23 1.26
N VAL A 10 -9.31 -3.65 0.00
CA VAL A 10 -9.35 -2.75 -1.16
C VAL A 10 -10.69 -2.04 -1.24
N VAL A 11 -11.81 -2.77 -1.07
CA VAL A 11 -13.16 -2.18 -1.02
C VAL A 11 -13.25 -1.18 0.12
N LEU A 12 -12.85 -1.58 1.34
CA LEU A 12 -12.85 -0.71 2.50
C LEU A 12 -12.00 0.55 2.30
N ALA A 13 -10.83 0.43 1.67
CA ALA A 13 -9.98 1.58 1.37
C ALA A 13 -10.67 2.55 0.39
N ASN A 14 -11.37 2.05 -0.61
CA ASN A 14 -12.15 2.88 -1.52
C ASN A 14 -13.30 3.57 -0.79
N ASP A 15 -14.08 2.83 -0.02
CA ASP A 15 -15.24 3.39 0.67
C ASP A 15 -14.83 4.42 1.72
N THR A 16 -13.76 4.15 2.48
CA THR A 16 -13.28 5.03 3.56
C THR A 16 -12.60 6.29 3.02
N PHE A 17 -11.90 6.19 1.90
CA PHE A 17 -11.05 7.26 1.36
C PHE A 17 -11.51 7.74 -0.03
N GLY A 18 -12.82 7.65 -0.28
CA GLY A 18 -13.51 8.27 -1.40
C GLY A 18 -13.10 7.76 -2.79
N GLY A 19 -12.69 6.50 -2.92
CA GLY A 19 -12.19 5.90 -4.16
C GLY A 19 -10.66 5.89 -4.28
N PHE A 20 -9.98 5.73 -3.15
CA PHE A 20 -8.52 5.83 -3.04
C PHE A 20 -7.76 4.92 -4.02
N VAL A 21 -8.11 3.64 -4.13
CA VAL A 21 -7.43 2.70 -5.02
C VAL A 21 -7.66 3.07 -6.49
N GLN A 22 -8.86 3.53 -6.86
CA GLN A 22 -9.09 4.00 -8.24
C GLN A 22 -8.17 5.17 -8.58
N ARG A 23 -8.07 6.18 -7.70
CA ARG A 23 -7.18 7.34 -7.91
C ARG A 23 -5.70 6.98 -7.84
N LEU A 24 -5.33 6.09 -6.92
CA LEU A 24 -3.96 5.59 -6.76
C LEU A 24 -3.49 4.88 -8.03
N CYS A 25 -4.28 3.97 -8.57
CA CYS A 25 -3.94 3.25 -9.79
C CYS A 25 -3.95 4.17 -11.03
N GLY A 26 -4.86 5.15 -11.07
CA GLY A 26 -4.90 6.14 -12.16
C GLY A 26 -3.64 7.02 -12.22
N THR A 27 -3.05 7.35 -11.07
CA THR A 27 -1.82 8.15 -10.97
C THR A 27 -0.54 7.31 -10.98
N ASN A 28 -0.62 6.02 -10.66
CA ASN A 28 0.52 5.11 -10.54
C ASN A 28 0.25 3.81 -11.31
N PRO A 29 0.27 3.83 -12.66
CA PRO A 29 -0.14 2.69 -13.49
C PRO A 29 0.79 1.46 -13.38
N ARG A 30 1.98 1.63 -12.77
CA ARG A 30 2.96 0.55 -12.57
C ARG A 30 2.76 -0.23 -11.28
N LEU A 31 1.76 0.11 -10.46
CA LEU A 31 1.49 -0.61 -9.23
C LEU A 31 0.98 -2.03 -9.51
N THR A 32 1.60 -3.00 -8.86
CA THR A 32 1.10 -4.38 -8.86
C THR A 32 -0.04 -4.53 -7.85
N LYS A 33 -0.78 -5.65 -7.93
CA LYS A 33 -1.80 -6.01 -6.93
C LYS A 33 -1.24 -6.00 -5.50
N TRP A 34 0.01 -6.40 -5.33
CA TRP A 34 0.67 -6.40 -4.02
C TRP A 34 1.00 -4.98 -3.55
N ASP A 35 1.45 -4.10 -4.44
CA ASP A 35 1.72 -2.71 -4.11
C ASP A 35 0.46 -1.99 -3.65
N VAL A 36 -0.66 -2.21 -4.34
CA VAL A 36 -1.98 -1.67 -3.95
C VAL A 36 -2.35 -2.09 -2.54
N ARG A 37 -2.22 -3.37 -2.20
CA ARG A 37 -2.49 -3.88 -0.84
C ARG A 37 -1.62 -3.20 0.22
N TYR A 38 -0.34 -3.03 -0.09
CA TYR A 38 0.60 -2.36 0.81
C TYR A 38 0.24 -0.88 1.01
N CYS A 39 -0.11 -0.19 -0.07
CA CYS A 39 -0.59 1.19 -0.03
C CYS A 39 -1.89 1.32 0.77
N CYS A 40 -2.83 0.38 0.66
CA CYS A 40 -4.05 0.35 1.48
C CYS A 40 -3.70 0.23 2.97
N LEU A 41 -2.87 -0.73 3.36
CA LEU A 41 -2.43 -0.88 4.75
C LEU A 41 -1.73 0.38 5.27
N SER A 42 -0.86 0.99 4.45
CA SER A 42 -0.20 2.24 4.80
C SER A 42 -1.18 3.40 4.92
N ARG A 43 -2.24 3.45 4.09
CA ARG A 43 -3.30 4.47 4.14
C ARG A 43 -4.14 4.37 5.40
N PHE A 44 -4.32 3.16 5.93
CA PHE A 44 -4.88 2.88 7.26
C PHE A 44 -3.87 3.05 8.42
N ASN A 45 -2.67 3.58 8.16
CA ASN A 45 -1.59 3.79 9.12
C ASN A 45 -1.00 2.51 9.75
N PHE A 46 -1.15 1.34 9.13
CA PHE A 46 -0.42 0.16 9.57
C PHE A 46 1.08 0.31 9.27
N ARG A 47 1.89 0.22 10.31
CA ARG A 47 3.35 0.30 10.21
C ARG A 47 3.94 -1.03 9.73
N LEU A 48 5.13 -1.00 9.14
CA LEU A 48 5.87 -2.19 8.70
C LEU A 48 5.94 -3.31 9.77
N LYS A 49 6.08 -2.94 11.05
CA LYS A 49 6.10 -3.88 12.18
C LYS A 49 4.76 -4.58 12.43
N GLN A 50 3.63 -3.97 12.06
CA GLN A 50 2.29 -4.56 12.18
C GLN A 50 1.95 -5.39 10.95
N ILE A 51 2.27 -4.87 9.75
CA ILE A 51 2.08 -5.56 8.47
C ILE A 51 2.76 -6.94 8.47
N LYS A 52 3.91 -7.07 9.16
CA LYS A 52 4.61 -8.36 9.27
C LYS A 52 3.83 -9.48 9.94
N TYR A 53 2.84 -9.16 10.75
CA TYR A 53 2.01 -10.15 11.43
C TYR A 53 0.76 -10.50 10.59
N MET A 54 0.46 -9.73 9.56
CA MET A 54 -0.73 -9.92 8.71
C MET A 54 -0.47 -10.82 7.51
N ILE A 55 0.80 -10.90 7.08
CA ILE A 55 1.23 -11.60 5.88
C ILE A 55 2.15 -12.76 6.30
N PRO A 56 1.91 -13.99 5.82
CA PRO A 56 2.74 -15.16 6.13
C PRO A 56 4.07 -15.17 5.36
N ILE A 57 4.75 -14.02 5.28
CA ILE A 57 6.05 -13.87 4.64
C ILE A 57 7.08 -13.30 5.62
N GLN A 58 8.33 -13.68 5.45
CA GLN A 58 9.43 -13.19 6.27
C GLN A 58 9.54 -11.65 6.25
N TYR A 59 9.90 -11.05 7.39
CA TYR A 59 10.03 -9.60 7.56
C TYR A 59 10.95 -8.93 6.52
N ALA A 60 12.06 -9.59 6.16
CA ALA A 60 12.98 -9.12 5.14
C ALA A 60 12.32 -8.98 3.75
N SER A 61 11.35 -9.85 3.44
CA SER A 61 10.57 -9.80 2.20
C SER A 61 9.62 -8.60 2.18
N ILE A 62 9.09 -8.18 3.33
CA ILE A 62 8.21 -7.01 3.45
C ILE A 62 9.00 -5.71 3.29
N ARG A 63 10.22 -5.64 3.84
CA ARG A 63 11.10 -4.47 3.63
C ARG A 63 11.47 -4.32 2.14
N ARG A 64 11.78 -5.42 1.46
CA ARG A 64 12.00 -5.44 0.00
C ARG A 64 10.74 -5.03 -0.75
N ALA A 65 9.58 -5.53 -0.33
CA ALA A 65 8.31 -5.17 -0.95
C ALA A 65 8.01 -3.68 -0.80
N ARG A 66 8.18 -3.08 0.38
CA ARG A 66 8.06 -1.63 0.60
C ARG A 66 8.96 -0.81 -0.32
N ALA A 67 10.21 -1.24 -0.50
CA ALA A 67 11.15 -0.57 -1.39
C ALA A 67 10.70 -0.66 -2.86
N ARG A 68 10.21 -1.83 -3.30
CA ARG A 68 9.65 -2.02 -4.65
C ARG A 68 8.38 -1.19 -4.86
N THR A 69 7.42 -1.24 -3.94
CA THR A 69 6.20 -0.42 -3.98
C THR A 69 6.56 1.05 -4.13
N LYS A 70 7.52 1.56 -3.33
CA LYS A 70 8.01 2.93 -3.46
C LYS A 70 8.51 3.25 -4.87
N SER A 71 9.25 2.33 -5.51
CA SER A 71 9.77 2.54 -6.87
C SER A 71 8.68 2.58 -7.95
N HIS A 72 7.49 2.07 -7.67
CA HIS A 72 6.34 2.08 -8.57
C HIS A 72 5.43 3.30 -8.36
N LEU A 73 5.64 4.09 -7.30
CA LEU A 73 4.89 5.31 -7.03
C LEU A 73 5.49 6.51 -7.78
N ALA A 74 4.69 7.56 -7.96
CA ALA A 74 5.08 8.83 -8.57
C ALA A 74 6.09 9.64 -7.72
N VAL A 75 6.43 9.14 -6.52
CA VAL A 75 7.39 9.74 -5.58
C VAL A 75 8.56 8.78 -5.25
N PRO A 76 9.28 8.23 -6.24
CA PRO A 76 10.20 7.12 -6.03
C PRO A 76 11.48 7.49 -5.26
N ALA A 77 11.84 8.79 -5.17
CA ALA A 77 12.98 9.26 -4.39
C ALA A 77 12.61 9.58 -2.93
N ALA A 78 11.33 9.72 -2.60
CA ALA A 78 10.86 10.30 -1.35
C ALA A 78 11.10 9.39 -0.12
N SER A 79 11.43 9.95 1.03
CA SER A 79 11.41 9.22 2.30
C SER A 79 10.04 8.55 2.51
N TRP A 80 9.99 7.50 3.34
CA TRP A 80 8.71 6.83 3.53
C TRP A 80 7.65 7.72 4.21
N ARG A 81 8.08 8.69 5.02
CA ARG A 81 7.16 9.66 5.60
C ARG A 81 6.48 10.51 4.52
N GLU A 82 7.23 10.89 3.49
CA GLU A 82 6.69 11.60 2.33
C GLU A 82 5.78 10.70 1.49
N VAL A 83 6.11 9.41 1.36
CA VAL A 83 5.20 8.42 0.74
C VAL A 83 3.88 8.33 1.51
N GLU A 84 3.91 8.26 2.84
CA GLU A 84 2.69 8.24 3.66
C GLU A 84 1.86 9.52 3.48
N ASN A 85 2.50 10.68 3.38
CA ASN A 85 1.82 11.95 3.10
C ASN A 85 1.21 11.96 1.69
N TYR A 86 1.95 11.48 0.70
CA TYR A 86 1.48 11.32 -0.67
C TYR A 86 0.23 10.43 -0.73
N LEU A 87 0.25 9.26 -0.08
CA LEU A 87 -0.91 8.37 -0.03
C LEU A 87 -2.12 9.01 0.67
N LYS A 88 -1.90 9.92 1.63
CA LYS A 88 -2.99 10.68 2.27
C LYS A 88 -3.58 11.76 1.37
N SER A 89 -2.79 12.31 0.44
CA SER A 89 -3.23 13.30 -0.54
C SER A 89 -3.87 12.70 -1.79
N ILE A 90 -3.64 11.42 -2.06
CA ILE A 90 -4.41 10.65 -3.06
C ILE A 90 -5.84 10.51 -2.53
#